data_AF-A0A956VLX4-F1
#
_entry.id   AF-A0A956VLX4-F1
#
_cell.length_a   1.000
_cell.length_b   1.000
_cell.length_c   1.000
_cell.angle_alpha   90.00
_cell.angle_beta   90.00
_cell.angle_gamma   90.00
#
_symmetry.space_group_name_H-M   'P 1'
#
loop_
_entity.id
_entity.type
_entity.pdbx_description
1 polymer ?
#
loop_
_entity_poly.entity_id
_entity_poly.type
_entity_poly.pdbx_seq_one_letter_code
_entity_poly.pdbx_strand_id
1 'polypeptide(L)'
;MSSPSAFSFLSSSSGPPASLANGPTAVPDRFSAGRLLLTRSRWLNQSLLPLLFIGAVLLVPVIPFFTDPWIRVLFLVGLYVVLGLGLNVVVGFAGLLDLGYVAFFATGAYLMATLTSPGSPIGLSANFWLVLPLAVVLGALVGLLLGLPVLPLRGDYLAIVTLGFGEIIRLLITNVEGVTNGSQGLSAIASPDLGFREVDE
;
A
#
# COMPACT_ATOMS: atom_id res chain seq x y z
N MET A 1 106.20 19.34 17.10
CA MET A 1 106.54 20.71 17.52
C MET A 1 105.29 21.36 18.11
N SER A 2 105.43 21.84 19.36
CA SER A 2 104.70 22.94 20.03
C SER A 2 103.20 23.17 19.73
N SER A 3 102.35 22.83 20.71
CA SER A 3 101.56 23.73 21.61
C SER A 3 101.17 25.16 21.13
N PRO A 4 100.39 25.93 21.92
CA PRO A 4 98.97 25.81 22.31
C PRO A 4 98.23 27.19 22.19
N SER A 5 96.92 27.28 22.48
CA SER A 5 96.23 28.46 23.11
C SER A 5 94.72 28.37 22.83
N ALA A 6 93.86 28.05 23.79
CA ALA A 6 93.32 28.93 24.84
C ALA A 6 92.39 30.03 24.29
N PHE A 7 91.10 29.90 24.60
CA PHE A 7 90.05 30.93 24.82
C PHE A 7 88.69 30.22 24.62
N SER A 8 87.60 30.38 25.37
CA SER A 8 87.26 31.04 26.62
C SER A 8 85.74 30.87 26.75
N PHE A 9 85.25 30.54 27.95
CA PHE A 9 83.98 30.99 28.55
C PHE A 9 82.70 31.01 27.69
N LEU A 10 81.76 30.06 27.90
CA LEU A 10 80.67 30.08 28.90
C LEU A 10 79.60 31.16 28.69
N SER A 11 78.39 30.74 28.29
CA SER A 11 77.10 31.12 28.91
C SER A 11 76.01 30.22 28.32
N SER A 12 75.59 29.18 29.02
CA SER A 12 74.37 29.16 29.85
C SER A 12 73.06 29.29 29.09
N SER A 13 72.37 28.15 28.93
CA SER A 13 70.93 28.00 29.17
C SER A 13 70.64 26.48 29.11
N SER A 14 70.67 25.79 30.25
CA SER A 14 69.51 25.51 31.11
C SER A 14 68.46 24.59 30.46
N GLY A 15 68.48 23.31 30.84
CA GLY A 15 67.37 22.36 30.62
C GLY A 15 67.80 20.89 30.42
N PRO A 16 67.54 19.97 31.37
CA PRO A 16 67.97 18.55 31.33
C PRO A 16 66.80 17.62 30.89
N PRO A 17 66.94 16.29 30.96
CA PRO A 17 67.51 15.41 29.95
C PRO A 17 66.46 14.44 29.37
N ALA A 18 66.86 13.68 28.35
CA ALA A 18 66.11 12.55 27.83
C ALA A 18 65.73 11.55 28.94
N SER A 19 64.44 11.18 28.98
CA SER A 19 63.97 9.96 29.66
C SER A 19 62.68 9.47 29.01
N LEU A 20 62.87 8.62 28.00
CA LEU A 20 62.10 7.41 27.69
C LEU A 20 60.73 7.25 28.36
N ALA A 21 59.66 7.39 27.58
CA ALA A 21 58.37 6.77 27.86
C ALA A 21 57.53 6.59 26.58
N ASN A 22 57.52 5.36 26.08
CA ASN A 22 56.31 4.64 25.65
C ASN A 22 55.57 5.09 24.38
N GLY A 23 55.79 4.33 23.29
CA GLY A 23 54.77 3.79 22.38
C GLY A 23 53.92 4.78 21.55
N PRO A 24 53.35 4.35 20.42
CA PRO A 24 52.36 5.16 19.72
C PRO A 24 51.07 5.20 20.55
N THR A 25 50.86 6.22 21.37
CA THR A 25 49.55 6.53 21.96
C THR A 25 48.66 7.24 20.93
N ALA A 26 48.53 6.65 19.74
CA ALA A 26 47.48 7.01 18.81
C ALA A 26 46.18 6.40 19.33
N VAL A 27 45.45 7.15 20.15
CA VAL A 27 44.05 6.83 20.43
C VAL A 27 43.30 6.99 19.10
N PRO A 28 42.70 5.92 18.52
CA PRO A 28 41.91 6.10 17.31
C PRO A 28 40.69 6.96 17.64
N ASP A 29 40.62 8.13 17.00
CA ASP A 29 39.51 9.06 17.12
C ASP A 29 38.21 8.41 16.64
N ARG A 30 37.42 7.94 17.60
CA ARG A 30 36.10 7.31 17.40
C ARG A 30 35.10 8.24 16.70
N PHE A 31 35.41 9.53 16.63
CA PHE A 31 34.60 10.59 16.04
C PHE A 31 34.98 10.95 14.59
N SER A 32 36.09 10.45 14.06
CA SER A 32 36.52 10.73 12.67
C SER A 32 35.70 9.95 11.63
N ALA A 33 35.24 8.74 11.97
CA ALA A 33 34.41 7.89 11.10
C ALA A 33 33.02 8.48 10.83
N GLY A 34 32.46 9.25 11.78
CA GLY A 34 31.14 9.88 11.64
C GLY A 34 31.10 11.02 10.61
N ARG A 35 32.23 11.66 10.31
CA ARG A 35 32.33 12.72 9.29
C ARG A 35 32.44 12.19 7.87
N LEU A 36 32.87 10.94 7.67
CA LEU A 36 32.97 10.32 6.35
C LEU A 36 31.63 9.81 5.80
N LEU A 37 30.66 9.55 6.68
CA LEU A 37 29.32 9.08 6.27
C LEU A 37 28.39 10.23 5.84
N LEU A 38 28.68 11.48 6.22
CA LEU A 38 27.80 12.62 5.93
C LEU A 38 28.15 13.39 4.64
N THR A 39 29.35 13.21 4.07
CA THR A 39 29.77 13.97 2.86
C THR A 39 29.49 13.23 1.55
N ARG A 40 29.31 11.91 1.59
CA ARG A 40 28.93 11.08 0.42
C ARG A 40 27.43 11.12 0.09
N SER A 41 26.63 11.91 0.80
CA SER A 41 25.18 12.02 0.56
C SER A 41 24.82 13.05 -0.53
N ARG A 42 25.65 14.07 -0.77
CA ARG A 42 25.36 15.13 -1.75
C ARG A 42 25.50 14.68 -3.21
N TRP A 43 26.44 13.79 -3.51
CA TRP A 43 26.69 13.26 -4.86
C TRP A 43 25.63 12.25 -5.33
N LEU A 44 25.08 11.47 -4.40
CA LEU A 44 23.97 10.55 -4.70
C LEU A 44 22.67 11.31 -4.98
N ASN A 45 22.37 12.37 -4.21
CA ASN A 45 21.12 13.12 -4.39
C ASN A 45 21.08 13.94 -5.69
N GLN A 46 22.23 14.44 -6.16
CA GLN A 46 22.33 15.24 -7.40
C GLN A 46 22.13 14.42 -8.69
N SER A 47 22.38 13.11 -8.66
CA SER A 47 22.12 12.22 -9.82
C SER A 47 20.72 11.61 -9.78
N LEU A 48 20.13 11.44 -8.59
CA LEU A 48 18.79 10.89 -8.40
C LEU A 48 17.68 11.90 -8.74
N LEU A 49 17.87 13.18 -8.42
CA LEU A 49 16.92 14.27 -8.72
C LEU A 49 16.62 14.43 -10.23
N PRO A 50 17.61 14.52 -11.14
CA PRO A 50 17.32 14.61 -12.57
C PRO A 50 16.75 13.30 -13.13
N LEU A 51 17.11 12.15 -12.57
CA LEU A 51 16.56 10.85 -12.99
C LEU A 51 15.06 10.75 -12.64
N LEU A 52 14.68 11.19 -11.43
CA LEU A 52 13.28 11.32 -11.02
C LEU A 52 12.52 12.35 -11.85
N PHE A 53 13.16 13.48 -12.18
CA PHE A 53 12.56 14.49 -13.03
C PHE A 53 12.32 13.99 -14.46
N ILE A 54 13.30 13.28 -15.05
CA ILE A 54 13.17 12.64 -16.36
C ILE A 54 12.09 11.55 -16.33
N GLY A 55 12.04 10.74 -15.27
CA GLY A 55 10.98 9.75 -15.07
C GLY A 55 9.59 10.38 -14.94
N ALA A 56 9.47 11.51 -14.22
CA ALA A 56 8.23 12.26 -14.09
C ALA A 56 7.79 12.88 -15.43
N VAL A 57 8.72 13.46 -16.19
CA VAL A 57 8.45 14.05 -17.52
C VAL A 57 8.09 13.00 -18.56
N LEU A 58 8.69 11.79 -18.50
CA LEU A 58 8.30 10.65 -19.33
C LEU A 58 6.90 10.10 -18.99
N LEU A 59 6.42 10.33 -17.77
CA LEU A 59 5.07 9.98 -17.33
C LEU A 59 4.01 11.01 -17.77
N VAL A 60 4.37 12.27 -17.99
CA VAL A 60 3.45 13.34 -18.46
C VAL A 60 2.70 12.98 -19.75
N PRO A 61 3.30 12.43 -20.82
CA PRO A 61 2.56 12.03 -22.02
C PRO A 61 1.68 10.79 -21.82
N VAL A 62 1.81 10.07 -20.69
CA VAL A 62 0.92 8.95 -20.33
C VAL A 62 -0.37 9.46 -19.68
N ILE A 63 -0.34 10.65 -19.05
CA ILE A 63 -1.50 11.28 -18.39
C ILE A 63 -2.75 11.39 -19.31
N PRO A 64 -2.68 11.83 -20.59
CA PRO A 64 -3.86 11.91 -21.45
C PRO A 64 -4.40 10.55 -21.94
N PHE A 65 -3.64 9.45 -21.79
CA PHE A 65 -4.17 8.10 -22.05
C PHE A 65 -5.10 7.62 -20.93
N PHE A 66 -5.08 8.27 -19.76
CA PHE A 66 -6.08 8.10 -18.69
C PHE A 66 -7.31 8.97 -18.95
N THR A 67 -7.95 8.84 -20.12
CA THR A 67 -9.31 9.35 -20.33
C THR A 67 -10.33 8.37 -19.73
N ASP A 68 -11.49 8.87 -19.31
CA ASP A 68 -12.55 8.11 -18.61
C ASP A 68 -12.84 6.69 -19.16
N PRO A 69 -12.89 6.45 -20.49
CA PRO A 69 -13.18 5.12 -21.02
C PRO A 69 -12.10 4.09 -20.69
N TRP A 70 -10.81 4.47 -20.80
CA TRP A 70 -9.69 3.57 -20.57
C TRP A 70 -9.49 3.29 -19.08
N ILE A 71 -9.71 4.29 -18.23
CA ILE A 71 -9.69 4.11 -16.76
C ILE A 71 -10.78 3.12 -16.34
N ARG A 72 -11.99 3.24 -16.89
CA ARG A 72 -13.08 2.31 -16.58
C ARG A 72 -12.76 0.88 -17.01
N VAL A 73 -12.18 0.70 -18.20
CA VAL A 73 -11.74 -0.62 -18.66
C VAL A 73 -10.62 -1.17 -17.76
N LEU A 74 -9.64 -0.34 -17.39
CA LEU A 74 -8.55 -0.75 -16.52
C LEU A 74 -9.07 -1.15 -15.12
N PHE A 75 -10.07 -0.43 -14.60
CA PHE A 75 -10.74 -0.76 -13.35
C PHE A 75 -11.48 -2.11 -13.45
N LEU A 76 -12.23 -2.34 -14.53
CA LEU A 76 -12.90 -3.62 -14.78
C LEU A 76 -11.90 -4.77 -14.88
N VAL A 77 -10.80 -4.59 -15.60
CA VAL A 77 -9.72 -5.59 -15.70
C VAL A 77 -9.12 -5.85 -14.32
N GLY A 78 -8.79 -4.80 -13.56
CA GLY A 78 -8.26 -4.92 -12.19
C GLY A 78 -9.22 -5.65 -11.26
N LEU A 79 -10.52 -5.34 -11.36
CA LEU A 79 -11.58 -6.02 -10.62
C LEU A 79 -11.59 -7.52 -10.97
N TYR A 80 -11.62 -7.90 -12.25
CA TYR A 80 -11.57 -9.31 -12.65
C TYR A 80 -10.26 -10.02 -12.27
N VAL A 81 -9.13 -9.31 -12.25
CA VAL A 81 -7.85 -9.86 -11.76
C VAL A 81 -7.94 -10.19 -10.27
N VAL A 82 -8.46 -9.27 -9.44
CA VAL A 82 -8.67 -9.51 -8.01
C VAL A 82 -9.69 -10.64 -7.80
N LEU A 83 -10.77 -10.67 -8.59
CA LEU A 83 -11.75 -11.76 -8.56
C LEU A 83 -11.10 -13.12 -8.86
N GLY A 84 -10.29 -13.19 -9.93
CA GLY A 84 -9.58 -14.39 -10.32
C GLY A 84 -8.52 -14.83 -9.32
N LEU A 85 -7.82 -13.89 -8.69
CA LEU A 85 -6.87 -14.17 -7.61
C LEU A 85 -7.59 -14.74 -6.38
N GLY A 86 -8.76 -14.20 -6.02
CA GLY A 86 -9.59 -14.75 -4.94
C GLY A 86 -9.98 -16.21 -5.21
N LEU A 87 -10.44 -16.49 -6.43
CA LEU A 87 -10.78 -17.85 -6.84
C LEU A 87 -9.56 -18.78 -6.87
N ASN A 88 -8.40 -18.29 -7.32
CA ASN A 88 -7.14 -19.03 -7.32
C ASN A 88 -6.74 -19.45 -5.89
N VAL A 89 -6.94 -18.57 -4.91
CA VAL A 89 -6.64 -18.90 -3.51
C VAL A 89 -7.57 -20.01 -3.00
N VAL A 90 -8.87 -19.93 -3.26
CA VAL A 90 -9.83 -20.93 -2.76
C VAL A 90 -9.63 -22.28 -3.45
N VAL A 91 -9.66 -22.31 -4.79
CA VAL A 91 -9.55 -23.56 -5.54
C VAL A 91 -8.13 -24.12 -5.47
N GLY A 92 -7.12 -23.25 -5.53
CA GLY A 92 -5.71 -23.64 -5.54
C GLY A 92 -5.19 -24.14 -4.20
N PHE A 93 -5.56 -23.51 -3.08
CA PHE A 93 -5.09 -23.93 -1.75
C PHE A 93 -6.08 -24.83 -0.99
N ALA A 94 -7.40 -24.63 -1.14
CA ALA A 94 -8.38 -25.47 -0.44
C ALA A 94 -8.78 -26.72 -1.23
N GLY A 95 -8.54 -26.77 -2.54
CA GLY A 95 -8.85 -27.93 -3.39
C GLY A 95 -10.35 -28.22 -3.52
N LEU A 96 -11.21 -27.26 -3.15
CA LEU A 96 -12.67 -27.36 -3.21
C LEU A 96 -13.19 -26.47 -4.34
N LEU A 97 -14.19 -26.96 -5.08
CA LEU A 97 -14.89 -26.17 -6.09
C LEU A 97 -15.86 -25.22 -5.39
N ASP A 98 -15.49 -23.93 -5.32
CA ASP A 98 -16.36 -22.86 -4.81
C ASP A 98 -16.89 -22.01 -5.97
N LEU A 99 -18.20 -22.05 -6.18
CA LEU A 99 -18.90 -21.24 -7.19
C LEU A 99 -19.65 -20.03 -6.57
N GLY A 100 -19.66 -19.93 -5.24
CA GLY A 100 -20.41 -18.92 -4.49
C GLY A 100 -19.65 -17.62 -4.31
N TYR A 101 -18.39 -17.57 -4.72
CA TYR A 101 -17.53 -16.38 -4.65
C TYR A 101 -18.19 -15.11 -5.22
N VAL A 102 -18.93 -15.22 -6.32
CA VAL A 102 -19.60 -14.09 -6.98
C VAL A 102 -20.69 -13.48 -6.09
N ALA A 103 -21.33 -14.27 -5.23
CA ALA A 103 -22.32 -13.76 -4.29
C ALA A 103 -21.69 -12.82 -3.25
N PHE A 104 -20.52 -13.16 -2.70
CA PHE A 104 -19.84 -12.28 -1.75
C PHE A 104 -19.39 -10.96 -2.39
N PHE A 105 -18.92 -11.04 -3.63
CA PHE A 105 -18.63 -9.85 -4.43
C PHE A 105 -19.89 -8.98 -4.62
N ALA A 106 -21.01 -9.59 -5.03
CA ALA A 106 -22.27 -8.88 -5.25
C ALA A 106 -22.81 -8.23 -3.96
N THR A 107 -22.77 -8.95 -2.83
CA THR A 107 -23.20 -8.41 -1.54
C THR A 107 -22.37 -7.20 -1.12
N GLY A 108 -21.04 -7.25 -1.25
CA GLY A 108 -20.18 -6.11 -0.93
C GLY A 108 -20.44 -4.90 -1.85
N ALA A 109 -20.61 -5.14 -3.15
CA ALA A 109 -20.93 -4.11 -4.13
C ALA A 109 -22.29 -3.45 -3.81
N TYR A 110 -23.31 -4.24 -3.47
CA TYR A 110 -24.62 -3.72 -3.09
C TYR A 110 -24.62 -3.01 -1.73
N LEU A 111 -23.82 -3.45 -0.75
CA LEU A 111 -23.65 -2.70 0.49
C LEU A 111 -23.10 -1.29 0.21
N MET A 112 -22.04 -1.18 -0.59
CA MET A 112 -21.52 0.13 -1.00
C MET A 112 -22.57 0.94 -1.78
N ALA A 113 -23.25 0.32 -2.75
CA ALA A 113 -24.25 1.00 -3.56
C ALA A 113 -25.43 1.51 -2.73
N THR A 114 -25.96 0.70 -1.81
CA THR A 114 -27.12 1.05 -0.99
C THR A 114 -26.81 2.11 0.06
N LEU A 115 -25.59 2.13 0.64
CA LEU A 115 -25.20 3.13 1.65
C LEU A 115 -24.72 4.47 1.08
N THR A 116 -24.50 4.54 -0.23
CA THR A 116 -23.87 5.70 -0.87
C THR A 116 -24.71 6.28 -2.01
N SER A 117 -25.53 5.48 -2.69
CA SER A 117 -26.38 5.95 -3.79
C SER A 117 -27.51 6.85 -3.28
N PRO A 118 -27.68 8.07 -3.83
CA PRO A 118 -28.83 8.92 -3.55
C PRO A 118 -30.17 8.29 -3.98
N GLY A 119 -30.14 7.35 -4.92
CA GLY A 119 -31.30 6.60 -5.38
C GLY A 119 -31.65 5.39 -4.50
N SER A 120 -30.93 5.17 -3.39
CA SER A 120 -31.27 4.08 -2.48
C SER A 120 -32.54 4.42 -1.68
N PRO A 121 -33.45 3.46 -1.44
CA PRO A 121 -34.63 3.68 -0.60
C PRO A 121 -34.30 4.08 0.85
N ILE A 122 -33.05 3.88 1.27
CA ILE A 122 -32.57 4.17 2.62
C ILE A 122 -32.18 5.64 2.76
N GLY A 123 -31.92 6.35 1.66
CA GLY A 123 -31.66 7.80 1.65
C GLY A 123 -30.37 8.23 2.38
N LEU A 124 -29.45 7.28 2.64
CA LEU A 124 -28.13 7.62 3.17
C LEU A 124 -27.19 7.96 2.02
N SER A 125 -26.85 9.25 1.91
CA SER A 125 -25.77 9.75 1.04
C SER A 125 -24.48 9.88 1.85
N ALA A 126 -24.00 8.76 2.41
CA ALA A 126 -22.85 8.78 3.31
C ALA A 126 -21.52 8.90 2.54
N ASN A 127 -20.53 9.55 3.15
CA ASN A 127 -19.21 9.77 2.55
C ASN A 127 -18.52 8.44 2.21
N PHE A 128 -17.98 8.32 0.99
CA PHE A 128 -17.29 7.13 0.48
C PHE A 128 -16.26 6.56 1.47
N TRP A 129 -15.44 7.41 2.08
CA TRP A 129 -14.37 7.00 2.99
C TRP A 129 -14.88 6.40 4.30
N LEU A 130 -16.06 6.80 4.74
CA LEU A 130 -16.69 6.28 5.95
C LEU A 130 -17.46 4.99 5.66
N VAL A 131 -18.10 4.93 4.49
CA VAL A 131 -18.84 3.75 4.04
C VAL A 131 -17.90 2.59 3.71
N LEU A 132 -16.70 2.84 3.18
CA LEU A 132 -15.75 1.79 2.83
C LEU A 132 -15.42 0.84 4.00
N PRO A 133 -14.91 1.28 5.16
CA PRO A 133 -14.65 0.39 6.29
C PRO A 133 -15.93 -0.23 6.84
N LEU A 134 -17.05 0.50 6.83
CA LEU A 134 -18.34 -0.01 7.28
C LEU A 134 -18.83 -1.17 6.39
N ALA A 135 -18.71 -1.02 5.06
CA ALA A 135 -19.07 -2.05 4.09
C ALA A 135 -18.16 -3.27 4.19
N VAL A 136 -16.87 -3.09 4.51
CA VAL A 136 -15.96 -4.21 4.79
C VAL A 136 -16.40 -4.98 6.03
N VAL A 137 -16.73 -4.29 7.13
CA VAL A 137 -17.19 -4.93 8.36
C VAL A 137 -18.53 -5.64 8.16
N LEU A 138 -19.51 -4.96 7.56
CA LEU A 138 -20.81 -5.53 7.26
C LEU A 138 -20.70 -6.70 6.27
N GLY A 139 -19.88 -6.56 5.24
CA GLY A 139 -19.58 -7.62 4.27
C GLY A 139 -18.94 -8.83 4.93
N ALA A 140 -18.01 -8.63 5.87
CA ALA A 140 -17.42 -9.71 6.65
C ALA A 140 -18.44 -10.40 7.57
N LEU A 141 -19.34 -9.64 8.20
CA LEU A 141 -20.42 -10.20 9.04
C LEU A 141 -21.41 -11.02 8.21
N VAL A 142 -21.83 -10.50 7.06
CA VAL A 142 -22.72 -11.21 6.14
C VAL A 142 -22.01 -12.44 5.57
N GLY A 143 -20.73 -12.32 5.21
CA GLY A 143 -19.89 -13.42 4.77
C GLY A 143 -19.75 -14.53 5.81
N LEU A 144 -19.54 -14.15 7.07
CA LEU A 144 -19.48 -15.10 8.19
C LEU A 144 -20.83 -15.80 8.40
N LEU A 145 -21.92 -15.02 8.42
CA LEU A 145 -23.27 -15.55 8.63
C LEU A 145 -23.66 -16.54 7.53
N LEU A 146 -23.28 -16.27 6.28
CA LEU A 146 -23.58 -17.11 5.13
C LEU A 146 -22.57 -18.25 4.94
N GLY A 147 -21.33 -18.09 5.41
CA GLY A 147 -20.28 -19.11 5.35
C GLY A 147 -20.42 -20.19 6.43
N LEU A 148 -20.84 -19.81 7.64
CA LEU A 148 -21.07 -20.74 8.76
C LEU A 148 -21.91 -21.98 8.40
N PRO A 149 -23.07 -21.88 7.71
CA PRO A 149 -23.87 -23.05 7.35
C PRO A 149 -23.21 -23.98 6.32
N VAL A 150 -22.20 -23.51 5.57
CA VAL A 150 -21.53 -24.28 4.50
C VAL A 150 -20.33 -25.08 5.03
N LEU A 151 -19.77 -24.71 6.18
CA LEU A 151 -18.64 -25.40 6.84
C LEU A 151 -18.79 -26.93 7.04
N PRO A 152 -19.99 -27.51 7.27
CA PRO A 152 -20.12 -28.96 7.46
C PRO A 152 -20.01 -29.75 6.14
N LEU A 153 -20.12 -29.07 4.98
CA LEU A 153 -20.18 -29.71 3.67
C LEU A 153 -18.78 -29.91 3.09
N ARG A 154 -18.57 -31.02 2.38
CA ARG A 154 -17.28 -31.38 1.80
C ARG A 154 -17.45 -31.81 0.34
N GLY A 155 -16.44 -31.55 -0.48
CA GLY A 155 -16.38 -31.98 -1.88
C GLY A 155 -17.55 -31.45 -2.71
N ASP A 156 -18.24 -32.35 -3.42
CA ASP A 156 -19.29 -32.02 -4.38
C ASP A 156 -20.51 -31.34 -3.75
N TYR A 157 -20.80 -31.65 -2.48
CA TYR A 157 -21.91 -31.00 -1.76
C TYR A 157 -21.65 -29.52 -1.50
N LEU A 158 -20.38 -29.14 -1.31
CA LEU A 158 -19.99 -27.74 -1.14
C LEU A 158 -20.17 -26.98 -2.46
N ALA A 159 -19.84 -27.60 -3.60
CA ALA A 159 -20.02 -27.00 -4.92
C ALA A 159 -21.49 -26.71 -5.24
N ILE A 160 -22.39 -27.67 -4.96
CA ILE A 160 -23.83 -27.50 -5.23
C ILE A 160 -24.42 -26.38 -4.36
N VAL A 161 -24.08 -26.34 -3.08
CA VAL A 161 -24.62 -25.33 -2.15
C VAL A 161 -24.09 -23.94 -2.46
N THR A 162 -22.83 -23.82 -2.88
CA THR A 162 -22.25 -22.51 -3.26
C THR A 162 -22.86 -21.95 -4.55
N LEU A 163 -23.21 -22.81 -5.51
CA LEU A 163 -24.01 -22.41 -6.68
C LEU A 163 -25.40 -21.91 -6.24
N GLY A 164 -26.11 -22.71 -5.43
CA GLY A 164 -27.43 -22.35 -4.93
C GLY A 164 -27.42 -21.03 -4.16
N PHE A 165 -26.40 -20.80 -3.35
CA PHE A 165 -26.17 -19.55 -2.65
C PHE A 165 -25.98 -18.35 -3.60
N GLY A 166 -25.15 -18.54 -4.64
CA GLY A 166 -24.97 -17.55 -5.72
C GLY A 166 -26.30 -17.13 -6.34
N GLU A 167 -27.15 -18.11 -6.66
CA GLU A 167 -28.46 -17.85 -7.25
C GLU A 167 -29.44 -17.19 -6.27
N ILE A 168 -29.43 -17.59 -4.99
CA ILE A 168 -30.26 -16.97 -3.95
C ILE A 168 -29.92 -15.49 -3.81
N ILE A 169 -28.64 -15.12 -3.78
CA ILE A 169 -28.22 -13.71 -3.66
C ILE A 169 -28.64 -12.91 -4.89
N ARG A 170 -28.50 -13.49 -6.09
CA ARG A 170 -28.98 -12.86 -7.33
C ARG A 170 -30.50 -12.62 -7.30
N LEU A 171 -31.27 -13.60 -6.84
CA LEU A 171 -32.72 -13.48 -6.69
C LEU A 171 -33.10 -12.42 -5.65
N LEU A 172 -32.41 -12.39 -4.51
CA LEU A 172 -32.63 -11.38 -3.47
C LEU A 172 -32.38 -9.97 -4.02
N ILE A 173 -31.25 -9.76 -4.69
CA ILE A 173 -30.90 -8.47 -5.27
C ILE A 173 -31.95 -8.01 -6.30
N THR A 174 -32.47 -8.93 -7.10
CA THR A 174 -33.41 -8.60 -8.17
C THR A 174 -34.84 -8.38 -7.67
N ASN A 175 -35.24 -9.03 -6.58
CA ASN A 175 -36.63 -9.01 -6.08
C ASN A 175 -36.85 -8.08 -4.87
N VAL A 176 -35.82 -7.70 -4.11
CA VAL A 176 -35.97 -6.87 -2.91
C VAL A 176 -35.99 -5.38 -3.26
N GLU A 177 -37.11 -4.92 -3.80
CA GLU A 177 -37.27 -3.53 -4.26
C GLU A 177 -37.02 -2.50 -3.15
N GLY A 178 -37.44 -2.79 -1.92
CA GLY A 178 -37.32 -1.86 -0.78
C GLY A 178 -35.90 -1.58 -0.29
N VAL A 179 -34.87 -2.30 -0.78
CA VAL A 179 -33.46 -2.13 -0.35
C VAL A 179 -32.51 -2.01 -1.54
N THR A 180 -32.69 -2.83 -2.57
CA THR A 180 -31.77 -2.91 -3.72
C THR A 180 -32.28 -2.24 -4.99
N ASN A 181 -33.48 -1.65 -4.94
CA ASN A 181 -34.20 -1.12 -6.10
C ASN A 181 -34.50 -2.19 -7.17
N GLY A 182 -34.52 -3.47 -6.76
CA GLY A 182 -34.90 -4.61 -7.57
C GLY A 182 -34.07 -4.77 -8.85
N SER A 183 -34.74 -5.09 -9.95
CA SER A 183 -34.10 -5.33 -11.26
C SER A 183 -33.50 -4.09 -11.92
N GLN A 184 -33.88 -2.89 -11.49
CA GLN A 184 -33.33 -1.64 -12.02
C GLN A 184 -31.93 -1.34 -11.49
N GLY A 185 -31.59 -1.90 -10.32
CA GLY A 185 -30.32 -1.64 -9.64
C GLY A 185 -30.20 -0.20 -9.13
N LEU A 186 -29.01 0.12 -8.62
CA LEU A 186 -28.68 1.43 -8.06
C LEU A 186 -27.68 2.13 -8.97
N SER A 187 -27.95 3.41 -9.27
CA SER A 187 -27.08 4.29 -10.07
C SER A 187 -26.48 5.38 -9.20
N ALA A 188 -25.51 6.14 -9.72
CA ALA A 188 -24.83 7.23 -9.01
C ALA A 188 -24.22 6.79 -7.66
N ILE A 189 -23.45 5.70 -7.67
CA ILE A 189 -22.65 5.30 -6.50
C ILE A 189 -21.51 6.31 -6.34
N ALA A 190 -21.27 6.83 -5.12
CA ALA A 190 -20.22 7.82 -4.94
C ALA A 190 -18.86 7.25 -5.31
N SER A 191 -18.13 8.07 -6.05
CA SER A 191 -16.75 7.81 -6.43
C SER A 191 -15.82 8.24 -5.29
N PRO A 192 -14.62 7.65 -5.18
CA PRO A 192 -13.60 8.12 -4.25
C PRO A 192 -13.20 9.56 -4.60
N ASP A 193 -13.77 10.52 -3.88
CA ASP A 193 -13.34 11.91 -3.93
C ASP A 193 -12.30 12.16 -2.84
N LEU A 194 -11.18 12.77 -3.21
CA LEU A 194 -10.10 13.14 -2.29
C LEU A 194 -10.38 14.47 -1.59
N GLY A 195 -11.59 15.01 -1.69
CA GLY A 195 -12.02 16.27 -1.07
C GLY A 195 -11.44 17.51 -1.75
N PHE A 196 -10.75 17.34 -2.88
CA PHE A 196 -10.18 18.42 -3.68
C PHE A 196 -11.05 18.79 -4.89
N ARG A 197 -12.12 18.02 -5.14
CA ARG A 197 -13.02 18.24 -6.27
C ARG A 197 -14.44 18.02 -5.77
N GLU A 198 -15.14 19.11 -5.45
CA GLU A 198 -16.61 19.09 -5.33
C GLU A 198 -17.16 18.57 -6.66
N VAL A 199 -17.62 17.32 -6.65
CA VAL A 199 -18.35 16.72 -7.77
C VAL A 199 -19.80 17.09 -7.54
N ASP A 200 -20.18 18.28 -8.02
CA ASP A 200 -21.57 18.67 -8.19
C ASP A 200 -22.13 17.91 -9.41
N GLU A 201 -22.75 16.75 -9.20
CA GLU A 201 -23.72 16.12 -10.12
C GLU A 201 -24.84 15.41 -9.34
#